data_AF-A0A962FLW3-F1
#
_entry.id   AF-A0A962FLW3-F1
#
_cell.length_a   1.000
_cell.length_b   1.000
_cell.length_c   1.000
_cell.angle_alpha   90.00
_cell.angle_beta   90.00
_cell.angle_gamma   90.00
#
_symmetry.space_group_name_H-M   'P 1'
#
loop_
_entity.id
_entity.type
_entity.pdbx_description
1 polymer ?
#
loop_
_entity_poly.entity_id
_entity_poly.type
_entity_poly.pdbx_seq_one_letter_code
_entity_poly.pdbx_strand_id
1 'polypeptide(L)'
;MAIRMTKPWRPLEAAEIGRLSGQLGVYQLADDQGHVLGIAMADARTLFGLKGELEKAARERPGGASHFRVEVNQQYTTRYLELLMLHVADHGALPLLNRQAPPPRLGRLSPL
;
A
#
# COMPACT_ATOMS: atom_id res chain seq x y z
N MET A 1 10.97 16.34 2.88
CA MET A 1 10.53 14.99 2.47
C MET A 1 9.02 15.01 2.29
N ALA A 2 8.51 14.66 1.11
CA ALA A 2 7.06 14.52 0.93
C ALA A 2 6.63 13.16 1.52
N ILE A 3 5.94 13.17 2.66
CA ILE A 3 5.44 11.93 3.30
C ILE A 3 4.38 11.26 2.41
N ARG A 4 3.62 12.04 1.63
CA ARG A 4 2.58 11.55 0.74
C ARG A 4 3.19 10.74 -0.41
N MET A 5 2.66 9.55 -0.65
CA MET A 5 2.91 8.82 -1.89
C MET A 5 2.21 9.53 -3.04
N THR A 6 2.97 9.99 -4.03
CA THR A 6 2.46 10.78 -5.17
C THR A 6 2.47 10.02 -6.49
N LYS A 7 2.98 8.78 -6.50
CA LYS A 7 2.99 7.95 -7.71
C LYS A 7 1.56 7.74 -8.23
N PRO A 8 1.38 7.70 -9.57
CA PRO A 8 0.07 7.58 -10.16
C PRO A 8 -0.57 6.24 -9.78
N TRP A 9 -1.88 6.28 -9.61
CA TRP A 9 -2.70 5.08 -9.56
C TRP A 9 -2.65 4.37 -10.91
N ARG A 10 -2.60 3.04 -10.86
CA ARG A 10 -2.69 2.15 -12.03
C ARG A 10 -3.80 1.13 -11.81
N PRO A 11 -4.50 0.70 -12.86
CA PRO A 11 -5.46 -0.39 -12.77
C PRO A 11 -4.84 -1.64 -12.15
N LEU A 12 -5.52 -2.27 -11.20
CA LEU A 12 -5.11 -3.54 -10.57
C LEU A 12 -5.39 -4.72 -11.52
N GLU A 13 -4.70 -4.71 -12.65
CA GLU A 13 -4.87 -5.65 -13.76
C GLU A 13 -3.56 -6.35 -14.11
N ALA A 14 -3.65 -7.59 -14.61
CA ALA A 14 -2.48 -8.42 -14.89
C ALA A 14 -1.47 -7.76 -15.86
N ALA A 15 -1.96 -6.98 -16.83
CA ALA A 15 -1.12 -6.26 -17.78
C ALA A 15 -0.25 -5.19 -17.09
N GLU A 16 -0.78 -4.47 -16.11
CA GLU A 16 -0.05 -3.43 -15.37
C GLU A 16 0.87 -4.02 -14.30
N ILE A 17 0.42 -5.09 -13.65
CA ILE A 17 1.21 -5.81 -12.65
C ILE A 17 2.39 -6.53 -13.31
N GLY A 18 2.19 -7.10 -14.51
CA GLY A 18 3.23 -7.78 -15.28
C GLY A 18 4.42 -6.91 -15.67
N ARG A 19 4.25 -5.57 -15.69
CA ARG A 19 5.32 -4.59 -15.92
C ARG A 19 6.23 -4.39 -14.71
N LEU A 20 5.84 -4.86 -13.52
CA LEU A 20 6.66 -4.78 -12.32
C LEU A 20 7.72 -5.88 -12.31
N SER A 21 8.93 -5.51 -11.89
CA SER A 21 9.93 -6.48 -11.46
C SER A 21 9.68 -6.90 -10.01
N GLY A 22 10.28 -8.02 -9.60
CA GLY A 22 10.13 -8.55 -8.24
C GLY A 22 10.93 -7.76 -7.20
N GLN A 23 10.48 -6.54 -6.91
CA GLN A 23 11.16 -5.60 -6.02
C GLN A 23 10.45 -5.48 -4.66
N LEU A 24 11.22 -5.14 -3.62
CA LEU A 24 10.69 -4.83 -2.29
C LEU A 24 10.11 -3.41 -2.26
N GLY A 25 9.20 -3.16 -1.33
CA GLY A 25 8.64 -1.83 -1.17
C GLY A 25 7.30 -1.81 -0.48
N VAL A 26 6.58 -0.70 -0.68
CA VAL A 26 5.22 -0.52 -0.17
C VAL A 26 4.25 -0.35 -1.33
N TYR A 27 3.01 -0.78 -1.11
CA TYR A 27 1.92 -0.58 -2.05
C TYR A 27 0.67 -0.07 -1.34
N GLN A 28 -0.15 0.61 -2.11
CA GLN A 28 -1.50 0.97 -1.71
C GLN A 28 -2.50 0.37 -2.68
N LEU A 29 -3.63 -0.04 -2.15
CA LEU A 29 -4.81 -0.47 -2.89
C LEU A 29 -5.91 0.58 -2.71
N ALA A 30 -6.62 0.87 -3.79
CA ALA A 30 -7.75 1.79 -3.78
C ALA A 30 -8.94 1.25 -4.57
N ASP A 31 -10.11 1.81 -4.29
CA ASP A 31 -11.30 1.65 -5.10
C ASP A 31 -11.22 2.50 -6.40
N ASP A 32 -12.31 2.52 -7.16
CA ASP A 32 -12.45 3.30 -8.40
C ASP A 32 -12.60 4.81 -8.16
N GLN A 33 -12.97 5.20 -6.95
CA GLN A 33 -13.06 6.59 -6.50
C GLN A 33 -11.72 7.14 -5.96
N GLY A 34 -10.71 6.28 -5.84
CA GLY A 34 -9.38 6.64 -5.35
C GLY A 34 -9.26 6.63 -3.82
N HIS A 35 -10.24 6.09 -3.09
CA HIS A 35 -10.15 5.91 -1.65
C HIS A 35 -9.17 4.78 -1.33
N VAL A 36 -8.21 5.05 -0.45
CA VAL A 36 -7.23 4.05 -0.02
C VAL A 36 -7.93 3.01 0.87
N LEU A 37 -8.05 1.79 0.35
CA LEU A 37 -8.64 0.65 1.05
C LEU A 37 -7.62 -0.04 1.97
N GLY A 38 -6.36 -0.09 1.53
CA GLY A 38 -5.28 -0.76 2.26
C GLY A 38 -3.90 -0.28 1.86
N ILE A 39 -2.98 -0.38 2.81
CA ILE A 39 -1.55 -0.11 2.64
C ILE A 39 -0.82 -1.35 3.15
N ALA A 40 0.15 -1.84 2.40
CA ALA A 40 0.94 -3.01 2.78
C ALA A 40 2.36 -2.93 2.18
N MET A 41 3.17 -3.93 2.49
CA MET A 41 4.57 -4.00 2.09
C MET A 41 4.92 -5.36 1.49
N ALA A 42 5.83 -5.35 0.53
CA ALA A 42 6.54 -6.53 0.08
C ALA A 42 7.91 -6.56 0.77
N ASP A 43 8.06 -7.49 1.71
CA ASP A 43 9.27 -7.72 2.50
C ASP A 43 10.18 -8.79 1.88
N ALA A 44 11.34 -9.06 2.49
CA ALA A 44 12.29 -10.07 2.01
C ALA A 44 11.73 -11.51 1.96
N ARG A 45 10.59 -11.79 2.59
CA ARG A 45 9.93 -13.11 2.60
C ARG A 45 8.84 -13.21 1.53
N THR A 46 8.53 -12.10 0.86
CA THR A 46 7.47 -11.99 -0.12
C THR A 46 7.94 -12.58 -1.45
N LEU A 47 7.26 -13.64 -1.91
CA LEU A 47 7.58 -14.28 -3.18
C LEU A 47 7.28 -13.30 -4.33
N PHE A 48 8.28 -13.07 -5.19
CA PHE A 48 8.23 -12.09 -6.30
C PHE A 48 7.98 -10.63 -5.85
N GLY A 49 8.22 -10.29 -4.59
CA GLY A 49 8.12 -8.91 -4.09
C GLY A 49 6.75 -8.26 -4.35
N LEU A 50 6.77 -6.97 -4.68
CA LEU A 50 5.57 -6.17 -4.98
C LEU A 50 4.70 -6.79 -6.08
N LYS A 51 5.32 -7.43 -7.08
CA LYS A 51 4.59 -8.11 -8.15
C LYS A 51 3.70 -9.23 -7.58
N GLY A 52 4.27 -10.12 -6.75
CA GLY A 52 3.54 -11.24 -6.18
C GLY A 52 2.37 -10.80 -5.27
N GLU A 53 2.58 -9.77 -4.45
CA GLU A 53 1.53 -9.18 -3.61
C GLU A 53 0.38 -8.62 -4.44
N LEU A 54 0.70 -7.91 -5.52
CA LEU A 54 -0.33 -7.31 -6.38
C LEU A 54 -1.05 -8.35 -7.23
N GLU A 55 -0.37 -9.40 -7.70
CA GLU A 55 -1.03 -10.54 -8.35
C GLU A 55 -2.01 -11.23 -7.40
N LYS A 56 -1.63 -11.39 -6.13
CA LYS A 56 -2.54 -11.90 -5.09
C LYS A 56 -3.73 -10.96 -4.90
N ALA A 57 -3.49 -9.66 -4.72
CA ALA A 57 -4.54 -8.66 -4.55
C ALA A 57 -5.49 -8.58 -5.76
N ALA A 58 -4.98 -8.74 -7.00
CA ALA A 58 -5.79 -8.75 -8.21
C ALA A 58 -6.71 -9.97 -8.29
N ARG A 59 -6.29 -11.13 -7.75
CA ARG A 59 -7.12 -12.34 -7.65
C ARG A 59 -8.17 -12.21 -6.54
N GLU A 60 -7.78 -11.72 -5.37
CA GLU A 60 -8.62 -11.69 -4.17
C GLU A 60 -9.56 -10.48 -4.12
N ARG A 61 -9.22 -9.39 -4.82
CA ARG A 61 -9.94 -8.10 -4.84
C ARG A 61 -10.37 -7.64 -3.45
N PRO A 62 -9.42 -7.51 -2.49
CA PRO A 62 -9.76 -7.22 -1.11
C PRO A 62 -10.47 -5.86 -1.00
N GLY A 63 -11.64 -5.85 -0.36
CA GLY A 63 -12.46 -4.65 -0.22
C GLY A 63 -12.93 -4.04 -1.55
N GLY A 64 -12.90 -4.78 -2.66
CA GLY A 64 -13.25 -4.26 -3.99
C GLY A 64 -12.14 -3.47 -4.67
N ALA A 65 -10.88 -3.65 -4.27
CA ALA A 65 -9.75 -2.92 -4.84
C ALA A 65 -9.67 -3.02 -6.38
N SER A 66 -9.62 -1.87 -7.03
CA SER A 66 -9.56 -1.72 -8.48
C SER A 66 -8.29 -1.02 -8.96
N HIS A 67 -7.61 -0.28 -8.09
CA HIS A 67 -6.37 0.44 -8.41
C HIS A 67 -5.26 0.14 -7.41
N PHE A 68 -4.03 0.34 -7.86
CA PHE A 68 -2.86 0.25 -7.01
C PHE A 68 -1.81 1.30 -7.37
N ARG A 69 -0.92 1.55 -6.42
CA ARG A 69 0.34 2.28 -6.65
C ARG A 69 1.43 1.72 -5.78
N VAL A 70 2.69 1.85 -6.22
CA VAL A 70 3.84 1.24 -5.53
C VAL A 70 5.01 2.21 -5.34
N GLU A 71 5.71 2.06 -4.22
CA GLU A 71 6.99 2.68 -3.95
C GLU A 71 8.00 1.58 -3.67
N VAL A 72 8.89 1.36 -4.63
CA VAL A 72 10.06 0.49 -4.46
C VAL A 72 10.98 1.17 -3.44
N ASN A 73 11.20 0.51 -2.31
CA ASN A 73 11.92 1.09 -1.18
C ASN A 73 12.48 -0.01 -0.28
N GLN A 74 13.78 0.06 0.05
CA GLN A 74 14.44 -0.89 0.96
C GLN A 74 14.10 -0.62 2.44
N GLN A 75 13.62 0.58 2.78
CA GLN A 75 13.10 0.98 4.08
C GLN A 75 11.57 0.79 4.16
N TYR A 76 11.06 -0.29 3.55
CA TYR A 76 9.63 -0.54 3.40
C TYR A 76 8.86 -0.56 4.73
N THR A 77 9.48 -1.02 5.83
CA THR A 77 8.83 -1.05 7.15
C THR A 77 8.54 0.36 7.68
N THR A 78 9.55 1.23 7.70
CA THR A 78 9.38 2.63 8.13
C THR A 78 8.39 3.33 7.21
N ARG A 79 8.55 3.14 5.89
CA ARG A 79 7.68 3.79 4.90
C ARG A 79 6.22 3.35 5.02
N TYR A 80 5.97 2.08 5.30
CA TYR A 80 4.64 1.54 5.55
C TYR A 80 3.99 2.23 6.75
N LEU A 81 4.72 2.33 7.88
CA LEU A 81 4.22 2.99 9.08
C LEU A 81 3.96 4.48 8.84
N GLU A 82 4.85 5.18 8.12
CA GLU A 82 4.65 6.59 7.74
C GLU A 82 3.34 6.80 6.98
N LEU A 83 3.07 5.95 5.98
CA LEU A 83 1.86 6.07 5.17
C LEU A 83 0.60 5.74 5.98
N LEU A 84 0.67 4.80 6.93
CA LEU A 84 -0.44 4.55 7.86
C LEU A 84 -0.68 5.72 8.79
N MET A 85 0.37 6.30 9.38
CA MET A 85 0.24 7.47 10.24
C MET A 85 -0.34 8.66 9.48
N LEU A 86 0.09 8.85 8.23
CA LEU A 86 -0.45 9.88 7.34
C LEU A 86 -1.95 9.65 7.06
N HIS A 87 -2.35 8.42 6.74
CA HIS A 87 -3.76 8.13 6.49
C HIS A 87 -4.62 8.40 7.73
N VAL A 88 -4.13 8.04 8.93
CA VAL A 88 -4.79 8.37 10.21
C VAL A 88 -4.85 9.88 10.44
N ALA A 89 -3.79 10.62 10.12
CA ALA A 89 -3.79 12.08 10.26
C ALA A 89 -4.82 12.75 9.33
N ASP A 90 -4.97 12.25 8.10
CA ASP A 90 -5.89 12.80 7.11
C ASP A 90 -7.36 12.36 7.33
N HIS A 91 -7.60 11.14 7.81
CA HIS A 91 -8.93 10.51 7.83
C HIS A 91 -9.41 10.10 9.23
N GLY A 92 -8.59 10.26 10.27
CA GLY A 92 -8.88 9.91 11.67
C GLY A 92 -8.81 8.42 12.00
N ALA A 93 -8.61 7.53 11.02
CA ALA A 93 -8.57 6.09 11.23
C ALA A 93 -7.64 5.41 10.22
N LEU A 94 -7.32 4.12 10.45
CA LEU A 94 -6.58 3.30 9.48
C LEU A 94 -7.43 3.01 8.22
N PRO A 95 -6.81 2.64 7.09
CA PRO A 95 -7.53 2.10 5.94
C PRO A 95 -8.34 0.86 6.34
N LEU A 96 -9.44 0.59 5.64
CA LEU A 96 -10.37 -0.50 5.95
C LEU A 96 -9.66 -1.85 6.17
N LEU A 97 -8.79 -2.23 5.23
CA LEU A 97 -8.07 -3.50 5.27
C LEU A 97 -7.04 -3.56 6.41
N ASN A 98 -6.47 -2.41 6.79
CA ASN A 98 -5.51 -2.33 7.90
C ASN A 98 -6.19 -2.32 9.28
N ARG A 99 -7.48 -2.00 9.39
CA ARG A 99 -8.22 -2.10 10.67
C ARG A 99 -8.44 -3.55 11.11
N GLN A 100 -8.57 -4.46 10.15
CA GLN A 100 -8.80 -5.89 10.41
C GLN A 100 -7.55 -6.57 10.98
N ALA A 101 -6.36 -6.07 10.63
CA ALA A 101 -5.08 -6.52 11.14
C ALA A 101 -4.18 -5.29 11.40
N PRO A 102 -4.41 -4.56 12.51
CA PRO A 102 -3.67 -3.33 12.78
C PRO A 102 -2.19 -3.62 13.06
N PRO A 103 -1.28 -2.68 12.74
CA PRO A 103 0.11 -2.83 13.12
C PRO A 103 0.24 -2.87 14.66
N PRO A 104 1.20 -3.63 15.22
CA PRO A 104 1.33 -3.81 16.66
C PRO A 104 1.62 -2.51 17.40
N ARG A 105 2.30 -1.56 16.76
CA ARG A 105 2.50 -0.17 17.25
C ARG A 105 2.47 0.78 16.07
N LEU A 106 1.74 1.89 16.22
CA LEU A 106 1.72 2.99 15.26
C LEU A 106 2.10 4.29 15.99
N GLY A 107 3.04 5.03 15.42
CA GLY A 107 3.38 6.37 15.92
C GLY A 107 2.29 7.40 15.59
N ARG A 108 2.58 8.68 15.83
CA ARG A 108 1.74 9.80 15.40
C ARG A 108 2.59 10.80 14.65
N LEU A 109 2.05 11.36 13.57
CA LEU A 109 2.62 12.56 12.96
C LEU A 109 2.20 13.79 13.79
N SER A 110 3.14 14.67 14.13
CA SER A 110 2.92 15.88 14.92
C SER A 110 3.99 16.92 14.60
N PRO A 111 3.65 18.22 14.40
CA PRO A 111 2.53 18.74 13.63
C PRO A 111 2.80 18.62 12.12
N LEU A 112 1.75 18.74 11.29
CA LEU A 112 1.87 18.86 9.82
C LEU A 112 2.12 20.30 9.40
#